data_AF-A0A9R1DEZ2-F1
#
_entry.id   AF-A0A9R1DEZ2-F1
#
_cell.length_a   1.000
_cell.length_b   1.000
_cell.length_c   1.000
_cell.angle_alpha   90.00
_cell.angle_beta   90.00
_cell.angle_gamma   90.00
#
_symmetry.space_group_name_H-M   'P 1'
#
loop_
_entity.id
_entity.type
_entity.pdbx_description
1 polymer ?
#
loop_
_entity_poly.entity_id
_entity_poly.type
_entity_poly.pdbx_seq_one_letter_code
_entity_poly.pdbx_strand_id
1 'polypeptide(L)'
;MANSTAPRFVVFYGANPQPQPLVVKLKWSNIYESESETEEQCCSGLTAETPVDWAVEFRRRIAANLQWLVEKTVRSSIYRSSYWRERCFGLTAKTLVDRAMELDHVGGTYGRNRPTPFLCLALKMLQMQPDRETVVGFINNEEHRYLRALGAFYLRLTGTGADVHQYLEPLSNDHREIRERISDEEFTLTDVGYFIDELLTQDLCCDIVLPRI
;
A
#
# COMPACT_ATOMS: atom_id res chain seq x y z
N MET A 1 -23.93 43.28 51.32
CA MET A 1 -24.36 42.19 50.43
C MET A 1 -23.17 41.83 49.56
N ALA A 2 -22.61 40.64 49.77
CA ALA A 2 -21.48 40.12 49.02
C ALA A 2 -21.93 39.80 47.59
N ASN A 3 -21.09 40.15 46.60
CA ASN A 3 -21.06 39.43 45.34
C ASN A 3 -19.60 39.37 44.86
N SER A 4 -19.04 38.19 45.16
CA SER A 4 -17.85 37.62 44.56
C SER A 4 -18.13 37.36 43.08
N THR A 5 -17.27 37.83 42.18
CA THR A 5 -17.17 37.27 40.82
C THR A 5 -15.74 37.40 40.34
N ALA A 6 -15.21 36.26 39.91
CA ALA A 6 -13.80 35.89 39.72
C ALA A 6 -13.03 36.74 38.67
N PRO A 7 -11.68 36.76 38.76
CA PRO A 7 -10.83 37.39 37.74
C PRO A 7 -10.79 36.57 36.44
N ARG A 8 -10.80 37.28 35.31
CA ARG A 8 -10.62 36.76 33.96
C ARG A 8 -9.22 36.15 33.80
N PHE A 9 -9.16 34.86 33.48
CA PHE A 9 -7.93 34.21 33.01
C PHE A 9 -7.60 34.69 31.59
N VAL A 10 -6.43 35.31 31.45
CA VAL A 10 -5.78 35.59 30.17
C VAL A 10 -4.89 34.39 29.86
N VAL A 11 -5.23 33.60 28.85
CA VAL A 11 -4.38 32.52 28.35
C VAL A 11 -3.43 33.10 27.31
N PHE A 12 -2.14 33.15 27.65
CA PHE A 12 -1.07 33.43 26.71
C PHE A 12 -0.85 32.20 25.82
N TYR A 13 -0.99 32.35 24.50
CA TYR A 13 -0.51 31.36 23.53
C TYR A 13 1.03 31.40 23.54
N GLY A 14 1.64 30.49 24.30
CA GLY A 14 3.06 30.20 24.22
C GLY A 14 3.39 29.48 22.91
N ALA A 15 4.31 30.06 22.15
CA ALA A 15 4.89 29.48 20.94
C ALA A 15 5.47 28.09 21.24
N ASN A 16 5.03 27.08 20.48
CA ASN A 16 5.59 25.73 20.52
C ASN A 16 6.61 25.58 19.37
N PRO A 17 7.92 25.45 19.64
CA PRO A 17 8.92 25.28 18.59
C PRO A 17 8.86 23.86 18.01
N GLN A 18 8.75 23.80 16.68
CA GLN A 18 8.83 22.59 15.86
C GLN A 18 10.13 21.80 16.12
N PRO A 19 10.10 20.47 16.38
CA PRO A 19 11.29 19.65 16.37
C PRO A 19 11.71 19.30 14.92
N GLN A 20 12.93 19.64 14.54
CA GLN A 20 13.52 19.23 13.27
C GLN A 20 14.02 17.77 13.33
N PRO A 21 13.98 17.01 12.22
CA PRO A 21 14.53 15.66 12.19
C PRO A 21 16.06 15.68 12.26
N LEU A 22 16.59 14.92 13.22
CA LEU A 22 18.02 14.68 13.39
C LEU A 22 18.58 13.85 12.23
N VAL A 23 19.51 14.43 11.48
CA VAL A 23 20.27 13.76 10.43
C VAL A 23 21.27 12.79 11.06
N VAL A 24 20.99 11.50 11.02
CA VAL A 24 21.98 10.47 11.38
C VAL A 24 22.79 10.10 10.12
N LYS A 25 24.02 10.63 10.03
CA LYS A 25 25.03 10.18 9.08
C LYS A 25 25.59 8.84 9.56
N LEU A 26 25.35 7.76 8.83
CA LEU A 26 26.17 6.55 8.92
C LEU A 26 26.90 6.34 7.61
N LYS A 27 28.22 6.53 7.68
CA LYS A 27 29.19 6.02 6.70
C LYS A 27 29.89 4.82 7.36
N TRP A 28 30.70 4.12 6.56
CA TRP A 28 31.62 2.99 6.86
C TRP A 28 31.00 1.63 6.56
N SER A 29 31.19 1.01 5.38
CA SER A 29 32.41 0.46 4.74
C SER A 29 33.06 -0.69 5.52
N ASN A 30 33.05 -1.87 4.88
CA ASN A 30 33.81 -3.09 5.13
C ASN A 30 33.52 -3.85 6.42
N ILE A 31 32.77 -4.96 6.32
CA ILE A 31 33.17 -6.26 6.90
C ILE A 31 32.65 -7.35 5.95
N TYR A 32 33.57 -7.86 5.13
CA TYR A 32 33.45 -9.11 4.37
C TYR A 32 34.61 -9.94 4.91
N GLU A 33 34.38 -10.83 5.86
CA GLU A 33 35.23 -12.02 6.00
C GLU A 33 34.57 -13.10 6.87
N SER A 34 34.84 -14.30 6.41
CA SER A 34 34.52 -15.63 6.90
C SER A 34 34.72 -15.86 8.38
N GLU A 35 33.91 -16.73 8.98
CA GLU A 35 34.43 -17.78 9.87
C GLU A 35 33.47 -18.97 9.92
N SER A 36 34.07 -20.15 9.75
CA SER A 36 33.51 -21.49 9.75
C SER A 36 33.53 -22.11 11.15
N GLU A 37 32.48 -22.88 11.47
CA GLU A 37 32.40 -24.08 12.34
C GLU A 37 33.32 -24.22 13.57
N THR A 38 32.71 -24.43 14.75
CA THR A 38 32.84 -25.69 15.53
C THR A 38 31.73 -25.81 16.61
N GLU A 39 31.12 -26.99 16.65
CA GLU A 39 30.42 -27.74 17.72
C GLU A 39 30.87 -27.44 19.17
N GLU A 40 30.19 -27.71 20.29
CA GLU A 40 29.02 -28.48 20.74
C GLU A 40 28.85 -28.13 22.24
N GLN A 41 27.62 -28.13 22.82
CA GLN A 41 27.25 -28.94 24.01
C GLN A 41 25.83 -28.58 24.54
N CYS A 42 24.92 -29.56 24.39
CA CYS A 42 23.76 -29.98 25.20
C CYS A 42 23.36 -29.18 26.46
N CYS A 43 22.12 -29.14 26.95
CA CYS A 43 20.82 -29.69 26.58
C CYS A 43 19.81 -29.19 27.63
N SER A 44 18.70 -28.59 27.22
CA SER A 44 17.38 -28.80 27.87
C SER A 44 16.29 -28.19 26.99
N GLY A 45 15.41 -29.06 26.52
CA GLY A 45 14.42 -28.77 25.50
C GLY A 45 13.44 -27.67 25.92
N LEU A 46 13.29 -26.70 25.03
CA LEU A 46 12.04 -26.16 24.50
C LEU A 46 12.49 -25.37 23.26
N THR A 47 12.37 -25.96 22.07
CA THR A 47 12.65 -25.20 20.85
C THR A 47 11.57 -24.14 20.75
N ALA A 48 11.90 -22.91 21.13
CA ALA A 48 11.15 -21.74 20.74
C ALA A 48 11.09 -21.77 19.23
N GLU A 49 9.94 -22.16 18.69
CA GLU A 49 9.73 -22.28 17.26
C GLU A 49 10.05 -20.93 16.64
N THR A 50 11.12 -20.91 15.84
CA THR A 50 11.52 -19.78 15.02
C THR A 50 10.28 -19.24 14.30
N PRO A 51 10.06 -17.92 14.23
CA PRO A 51 8.97 -17.34 13.46
C PRO A 51 8.94 -17.99 12.08
N VAL A 52 7.78 -18.57 11.79
CA VAL A 52 7.65 -19.76 10.96
C VAL A 52 8.28 -19.60 9.58
N ASP A 53 9.04 -20.61 9.17
CA ASP A 53 9.61 -20.82 7.83
C ASP A 53 8.67 -20.42 6.68
N TRP A 54 7.35 -20.58 6.87
CA TRP A 54 6.35 -20.15 5.89
C TRP A 54 6.34 -18.65 5.59
N ALA A 55 6.68 -17.74 6.52
CA ALA A 55 6.66 -16.30 6.27
C ALA A 55 7.87 -15.86 5.42
N VAL A 56 9.03 -16.47 5.67
CA VAL A 56 10.25 -16.29 4.85
C VAL A 56 10.05 -16.92 3.48
N GLU A 57 9.52 -18.14 3.42
CA GLU A 57 9.20 -18.84 2.17
C GLU A 57 8.06 -18.15 1.39
N PHE A 58 7.06 -17.57 2.06
CA PHE A 58 6.00 -16.77 1.45
C PHE A 58 6.56 -15.46 0.88
N ARG A 59 7.43 -14.75 1.61
CA ARG A 59 8.13 -13.58 1.08
C ARG A 59 9.04 -13.95 -0.09
N ARG A 60 9.72 -15.09 -0.05
CA ARG A 60 10.52 -15.63 -1.16
C ARG A 60 9.67 -15.99 -2.38
N ARG A 61 8.49 -16.59 -2.17
CA ARG A 61 7.52 -16.92 -3.23
C ARG A 61 6.86 -15.67 -3.84
N ILE A 62 6.53 -14.67 -3.02
CA ILE A 62 6.07 -13.36 -3.50
C ILE A 62 7.18 -12.66 -4.28
N ALA A 63 8.43 -12.72 -3.81
CA ALA A 63 9.58 -12.18 -4.53
C ALA A 63 9.78 -12.86 -5.90
N ALA A 64 9.46 -14.15 -6.03
CA ALA A 64 9.51 -14.87 -7.30
C ALA A 64 8.34 -14.50 -8.25
N ASN A 65 7.12 -14.28 -7.73
CA ASN A 65 6.00 -13.78 -8.53
C ASN A 65 4.93 -13.06 -7.69
N LEU A 66 4.97 -11.73 -7.70
CA LEU A 66 4.02 -10.85 -7.02
C LEU A 66 2.55 -11.05 -7.46
N GLN A 67 2.31 -11.60 -8.64
CA GLN A 67 0.95 -11.87 -9.13
C GLN A 67 0.22 -12.92 -8.27
N TRP A 68 0.94 -13.67 -7.43
CA TRP A 68 0.37 -14.65 -6.52
C TRP A 68 -0.38 -14.04 -5.33
N LEU A 69 -0.21 -12.74 -5.08
CA LEU A 69 -1.04 -11.99 -4.14
C LEU A 69 -2.52 -11.96 -4.59
N VAL A 70 -2.76 -12.00 -5.90
CA VAL A 70 -4.11 -12.03 -6.46
C VAL A 70 -4.59 -13.48 -6.58
N GLU A 71 -5.81 -13.75 -6.11
CA GLU A 71 -6.41 -15.08 -6.18
C GLU A 71 -6.40 -15.64 -7.61
N LYS A 72 -6.20 -16.95 -7.76
CA LYS A 72 -6.12 -17.62 -9.07
C LYS A 72 -7.36 -17.36 -9.93
N THR A 73 -8.54 -17.34 -9.32
CA THR A 73 -9.83 -17.12 -10.01
C THR A 73 -9.90 -15.71 -10.57
N VAL A 74 -9.55 -14.71 -9.76
CA VAL A 74 -9.50 -13.29 -10.14
C VAL A 74 -8.47 -13.06 -11.24
N ARG A 75 -7.25 -13.60 -11.08
CA ARG A 75 -6.18 -13.50 -12.09
C ARG A 75 -6.58 -14.08 -13.44
N SER A 76 -7.24 -15.24 -13.41
CA SER A 76 -7.75 -15.89 -14.62
C SER A 76 -8.83 -15.04 -15.31
N SER A 77 -9.64 -14.32 -14.55
CA SER A 77 -10.62 -13.38 -15.10
C SER A 77 -9.97 -12.15 -15.71
N ILE A 78 -8.97 -11.58 -15.03
CA ILE A 78 -8.18 -10.44 -15.54
C ILE A 78 -7.56 -10.75 -16.90
N TYR A 79 -6.90 -11.89 -17.06
CA TYR A 79 -6.29 -12.24 -18.36
C TYR A 79 -7.31 -12.45 -19.49
N ARG A 80 -8.56 -12.82 -19.17
CA ARG A 80 -9.64 -12.98 -20.16
C ARG A 80 -10.37 -11.68 -20.46
N SER A 81 -10.24 -10.66 -19.61
CA SER A 81 -10.89 -9.37 -19.81
C SER A 81 -10.44 -8.71 -21.13
N SER A 82 -11.37 -7.99 -21.77
CA SER A 82 -11.04 -7.18 -22.95
C SER A 82 -10.04 -6.08 -22.60
N TYR A 83 -10.22 -5.43 -21.44
CA TYR A 83 -9.33 -4.38 -20.96
C TYR A 83 -7.88 -4.87 -20.88
N TRP A 84 -7.62 -6.05 -20.30
CA TRP A 84 -6.25 -6.59 -20.24
C TRP A 84 -5.65 -6.84 -21.62
N ARG A 85 -6.43 -7.43 -22.53
CA ARG A 85 -5.96 -7.78 -23.87
C ARG A 85 -5.68 -6.57 -24.75
N GLU A 86 -6.47 -5.51 -24.60
CA GLU A 86 -6.40 -4.32 -25.46
C GLU A 86 -5.54 -3.21 -24.86
N ARG A 87 -5.63 -2.99 -23.54
CA ARG A 87 -5.01 -1.85 -22.84
C ARG A 87 -3.80 -2.25 -22.02
N CYS A 88 -3.72 -3.50 -21.53
CA CYS A 88 -2.58 -3.96 -20.73
C CYS A 88 -1.47 -4.67 -21.51
N PHE A 89 -1.66 -4.86 -22.82
CA PHE A 89 -0.66 -5.45 -23.70
C PHE A 89 0.48 -4.47 -23.97
N GLY A 90 1.73 -4.89 -23.75
CA GLY A 90 2.91 -4.08 -24.05
C GLY A 90 3.09 -2.81 -23.22
N LEU A 91 2.39 -2.67 -22.08
CA LEU A 91 2.53 -1.49 -21.22
C LEU A 91 3.96 -1.31 -20.70
N THR A 92 4.44 -0.07 -20.80
CA THR A 92 5.66 0.45 -20.18
C THR A 92 5.32 1.38 -19.02
N ALA A 93 6.29 1.69 -18.15
CA ALA A 93 6.09 2.57 -16.99
C ALA A 93 5.51 3.94 -17.38
N LYS A 94 5.93 4.50 -18.52
CA LYS A 94 5.42 5.77 -19.04
C LYS A 94 3.94 5.66 -19.45
N THR A 95 3.62 4.67 -20.28
CA THR A 95 2.25 4.45 -20.77
C THR A 95 1.28 3.99 -19.68
N LEU A 96 1.80 3.45 -18.57
CA LEU A 96 1.00 3.06 -17.41
C LEU A 96 0.33 4.27 -16.78
N VAL A 97 1.05 5.39 -16.66
CA VAL A 97 0.52 6.65 -16.11
C VAL A 97 -0.65 7.14 -16.95
N ASP A 98 -0.49 7.16 -18.27
CA ASP A 98 -1.55 7.57 -19.20
C ASP A 98 -2.83 6.74 -18.99
N ARG A 99 -2.70 5.42 -18.80
CA ARG A 99 -3.85 4.52 -18.55
C ARG A 99 -4.45 4.70 -17.16
N ALA A 100 -3.63 4.96 -16.15
CA ALA A 100 -4.10 5.21 -14.81
C ALA A 100 -4.85 6.55 -14.71
N MET A 101 -4.51 7.55 -15.53
CA MET A 101 -5.24 8.81 -15.63
C MET A 101 -6.62 8.66 -16.28
N GLU A 102 -6.81 7.66 -17.15
CA GLU A 102 -8.09 7.33 -17.79
C GLU A 102 -9.07 6.60 -16.85
N LEU A 103 -8.64 6.24 -15.63
CA LEU A 103 -9.50 5.56 -14.65
C LEU A 103 -10.63 6.46 -14.14
N ASP A 104 -11.79 5.87 -13.96
CA ASP A 104 -13.03 6.53 -13.54
C ASP A 104 -13.59 6.00 -12.22
N HIS A 105 -13.18 4.81 -11.78
CA HIS A 105 -13.59 4.19 -10.52
C HIS A 105 -12.51 3.26 -9.94
N VAL A 106 -12.56 3.05 -8.63
CA VAL A 106 -11.83 2.00 -7.91
C VAL A 106 -12.74 0.80 -7.67
N GLY A 107 -12.17 -0.36 -7.36
CA GLY A 107 -12.92 -1.57 -7.02
C GLY A 107 -12.22 -2.85 -7.48
N GLY A 108 -12.70 -3.99 -7.01
CA GLY A 108 -12.15 -5.30 -7.34
C GLY A 108 -12.79 -5.90 -8.59
N THR A 109 -13.58 -6.94 -8.39
CA THR A 109 -14.39 -7.62 -9.39
C THR A 109 -15.86 -7.35 -9.13
N TYR A 110 -16.65 -7.35 -10.18
CA TYR A 110 -18.08 -7.04 -10.09
C TYR A 110 -18.89 -7.98 -11.00
N GLY A 111 -20.18 -8.12 -10.70
CA GLY A 111 -21.10 -8.95 -11.46
C GLY A 111 -20.65 -10.42 -11.52
N ARG A 112 -20.45 -10.95 -12.72
CA ARG A 112 -19.94 -12.32 -12.94
C ARG A 112 -18.40 -12.38 -12.91
N ASN A 113 -17.80 -11.92 -11.82
CA ASN A 113 -16.34 -11.89 -11.62
C ASN A 113 -15.61 -11.10 -12.73
N ARG A 114 -16.20 -10.00 -13.21
CA ARG A 114 -15.56 -9.11 -14.19
C ARG A 114 -14.62 -8.17 -13.44
N PRO A 115 -13.33 -8.11 -13.78
CA PRO A 115 -12.39 -7.24 -13.10
C PRO A 115 -12.58 -5.79 -13.55
N THR A 116 -12.44 -4.85 -12.62
CA THR A 116 -12.38 -3.42 -12.95
C THR A 116 -11.08 -3.09 -13.70
N PRO A 117 -11.05 -2.00 -14.48
CA PRO A 117 -9.82 -1.45 -15.03
C PRO A 117 -8.75 -1.17 -13.96
N PHE A 118 -9.17 -0.70 -12.78
CA PHE A 118 -8.31 -0.46 -11.63
C PHE A 118 -7.56 -1.72 -11.21
N LEU A 119 -8.29 -2.83 -11.00
CA LEU A 119 -7.72 -4.11 -10.61
C LEU A 119 -6.80 -4.68 -11.71
N CYS A 120 -7.16 -4.49 -12.98
CA CYS A 120 -6.31 -4.90 -14.11
C CYS A 120 -4.96 -4.17 -14.10
N LEU A 121 -4.96 -2.85 -13.89
CA LEU A 121 -3.73 -2.07 -13.81
C LEU A 121 -2.91 -2.40 -12.56
N ALA A 122 -3.56 -2.66 -11.42
CA ALA A 122 -2.89 -3.11 -10.21
C ALA A 122 -2.13 -4.44 -10.43
N LEU A 123 -2.78 -5.44 -11.06
CA LEU A 123 -2.11 -6.69 -11.42
C LEU A 123 -0.95 -6.43 -12.40
N LYS A 124 -1.11 -5.49 -13.34
CA LYS A 124 -0.05 -5.15 -14.28
C LYS A 124 1.15 -4.53 -13.57
N MET A 125 0.93 -3.65 -12.60
CA MET A 125 2.00 -3.10 -11.76
C MET A 125 2.73 -4.19 -10.98
N LEU A 126 2.00 -5.14 -10.39
CA LEU A 126 2.60 -6.32 -9.72
C LEU A 126 3.45 -7.17 -10.68
N GLN A 127 3.06 -7.26 -11.96
CA GLN A 127 3.86 -7.94 -12.98
C GLN A 127 5.11 -7.14 -13.37
N MET A 128 4.99 -5.82 -13.49
CA MET A 128 6.07 -4.95 -14.00
C MET A 128 7.08 -4.55 -12.93
N GLN A 129 6.71 -4.61 -11.66
CA GLN A 129 7.55 -4.24 -10.52
C GLN A 129 8.22 -2.86 -10.70
N PRO A 130 7.43 -1.78 -10.84
CA PRO A 130 8.01 -0.44 -10.98
C PRO A 130 8.87 -0.06 -9.77
N ASP A 131 9.88 0.76 -10.01
CA ASP A 131 10.78 1.26 -8.97
C ASP A 131 10.01 2.06 -7.90
N ARG A 132 10.54 2.04 -6.67
CA ARG A 132 9.96 2.76 -5.53
C ARG A 132 9.72 4.25 -5.82
N GLU A 133 10.64 4.90 -6.53
CA GLU A 133 10.52 6.31 -6.92
C GLU A 133 9.31 6.56 -7.82
N THR A 134 9.01 5.62 -8.73
CA THR A 134 7.84 5.72 -9.62
C THR A 134 6.54 5.63 -8.82
N VAL A 135 6.48 4.68 -7.87
CA VAL A 135 5.31 4.49 -7.00
C VAL A 135 5.07 5.71 -6.11
N VAL A 136 6.13 6.24 -5.49
CA VAL A 136 6.05 7.48 -4.70
C VAL A 136 5.63 8.66 -5.59
N GLY A 137 6.08 8.71 -6.84
CA GLY A 137 5.62 9.68 -7.83
C GLY A 137 4.11 9.60 -8.11
N PHE A 138 3.52 8.40 -8.12
CA PHE A 138 2.08 8.22 -8.29
C PHE A 138 1.30 8.70 -7.06
N ILE A 139 1.80 8.41 -5.87
CA ILE A 139 1.20 8.82 -4.59
C ILE A 139 1.21 10.34 -4.45
N ASN A 140 2.34 10.98 -4.74
CA ASN A 140 2.51 12.42 -4.63
C ASN A 140 1.76 13.20 -5.70
N ASN A 141 1.14 12.55 -6.70
CA ASN A 141 0.36 13.23 -7.71
C ASN A 141 -0.98 13.71 -7.14
N GLU A 142 -1.12 15.03 -6.98
CA GLU A 142 -2.34 15.68 -6.47
C GLU A 142 -3.41 15.91 -7.55
N GLU A 143 -3.07 15.84 -8.84
CA GLU A 143 -4.03 16.13 -9.91
C GLU A 143 -4.95 14.92 -10.18
N HIS A 144 -4.41 13.71 -10.06
CA HIS A 144 -5.12 12.48 -10.43
C HIS A 144 -5.39 11.57 -9.23
N ARG A 145 -6.60 11.67 -8.68
CA ARG A 145 -7.06 10.88 -7.52
C ARG A 145 -6.99 9.36 -7.71
N TYR A 146 -7.31 8.83 -8.89
CA TYR A 146 -7.25 7.39 -9.16
C TYR A 146 -5.81 6.87 -9.35
N LEU A 147 -4.92 7.70 -9.89
CA LEU A 147 -3.49 7.39 -9.98
C LEU A 147 -2.88 7.28 -8.58
N ARG A 148 -3.23 8.21 -7.69
CA ARG A 148 -2.84 8.19 -6.28
C ARG A 148 -3.37 6.94 -5.58
N ALA A 149 -4.66 6.63 -5.72
CA ALA A 149 -5.26 5.43 -5.14
C ALA A 149 -4.58 4.14 -5.65
N LEU A 150 -4.23 4.07 -6.94
CA LEU A 150 -3.53 2.94 -7.54
C LEU A 150 -2.11 2.78 -6.96
N GLY A 151 -1.38 3.89 -6.82
CA GLY A 151 -0.04 3.91 -6.21
C GLY A 151 -0.08 3.49 -4.74
N ALA A 152 -1.06 3.99 -3.98
CA ALA A 152 -1.29 3.63 -2.59
C ALA A 152 -1.61 2.14 -2.42
N PHE A 153 -2.51 1.62 -3.27
CA PHE A 153 -2.87 0.21 -3.29
C PHE A 153 -1.66 -0.69 -3.58
N TYR A 154 -0.84 -0.33 -4.58
CA TYR A 154 0.38 -1.06 -4.88
C TYR A 154 1.38 -1.02 -3.71
N LEU A 155 1.62 0.15 -3.13
CA LEU A 155 2.52 0.29 -1.98
C LEU A 155 2.03 -0.55 -0.79
N ARG A 156 0.73 -0.62 -0.55
CA ARG A 156 0.16 -1.45 0.52
C ARG A 156 0.43 -2.95 0.31
N LEU A 157 0.48 -3.41 -0.93
CA LEU A 157 0.72 -4.81 -1.26
C LEU A 157 2.20 -5.21 -1.21
N THR A 158 3.11 -4.30 -1.55
CA THR A 158 4.54 -4.64 -1.74
C THR A 158 5.47 -3.96 -0.74
N GLY A 159 5.02 -2.89 -0.09
CA GLY A 159 5.80 -2.06 0.82
C GLY A 159 6.04 -2.72 2.18
N THR A 160 7.04 -2.19 2.89
CA THR A 160 7.24 -2.50 4.30
C THR A 160 6.21 -1.76 5.16
N GLY A 161 5.84 -2.28 6.33
CA GLY A 161 4.90 -1.59 7.22
C GLY A 161 5.31 -0.13 7.51
N ALA A 162 6.61 0.11 7.72
CA ALA A 162 7.14 1.46 7.94
C ALA A 162 6.90 2.39 6.74
N ASP A 163 7.16 1.93 5.51
CA ASP A 163 6.90 2.72 4.30
C ASP A 163 5.39 2.96 4.11
N VAL A 164 4.57 1.94 4.34
CA VAL A 164 3.11 2.03 4.21
C VAL A 164 2.58 3.13 5.13
N HIS A 165 2.94 3.12 6.41
CA HIS A 165 2.53 4.17 7.34
C HIS A 165 3.07 5.55 6.93
N GLN A 166 4.36 5.65 6.61
CA GLN A 166 4.99 6.92 6.26
C GLN A 166 4.35 7.61 5.05
N TYR A 167 3.98 6.85 4.01
CA TYR A 167 3.45 7.42 2.77
C TYR A 167 1.92 7.45 2.69
N LEU A 168 1.21 6.53 3.35
CA LEU A 168 -0.25 6.45 3.28
C LEU A 168 -0.95 7.30 4.35
N GLU A 169 -0.43 7.38 5.58
CA GLU A 169 -1.08 8.16 6.64
C GLU A 169 -1.35 9.64 6.26
N PRO A 170 -0.44 10.35 5.55
CA PRO A 170 -0.73 11.71 5.11
C PRO A 170 -1.91 11.82 4.12
N LEU A 171 -2.18 10.74 3.37
CA LEU A 171 -3.23 10.71 2.35
C LEU A 171 -4.63 10.54 2.96
N SER A 172 -4.75 10.10 4.22
CA SER A 172 -6.04 10.03 4.92
C SER A 172 -6.74 11.40 5.05
N ASN A 173 -5.99 12.50 4.91
CA ASN A 173 -6.55 13.86 4.88
C ASN A 173 -7.10 14.30 3.51
N ASP A 174 -7.04 13.43 2.49
CA ASP A 174 -7.48 13.74 1.13
C ASP A 174 -8.98 13.45 0.95
N HIS A 175 -9.83 14.46 1.19
CA HIS A 175 -11.29 14.32 1.14
C HIS A 175 -11.91 14.40 -0.27
N ARG A 176 -11.16 14.06 -1.32
CA ARG A 176 -11.67 14.09 -2.69
C ARG A 176 -12.56 12.90 -2.96
N GLU A 177 -13.67 13.15 -3.64
CA GLU A 177 -14.63 12.09 -3.98
C GLU A 177 -14.07 11.16 -5.08
N ILE A 178 -14.14 9.86 -4.81
CA ILE A 178 -13.87 8.79 -5.76
C ILE A 178 -15.10 7.91 -5.89
N ARG A 179 -15.22 7.27 -7.05
CA ARG A 179 -16.28 6.29 -7.30
C ARG A 179 -15.73 4.92 -7.03
N GLU A 180 -16.44 4.14 -6.23
CA GLU A 180 -16.16 2.74 -6.00
C GLU A 180 -17.23 1.88 -6.68
N ARG A 181 -16.79 0.83 -7.37
CA ARG A 181 -17.66 -0.13 -8.03
C ARG A 181 -17.99 -1.28 -7.09
N ILE A 182 -19.24 -1.37 -6.65
CA ILE A 182 -19.73 -2.47 -5.81
C ILE A 182 -20.31 -3.60 -6.68
N SER A 183 -21.22 -3.25 -7.59
CA SER A 183 -21.95 -4.23 -8.42
C SER A 183 -22.16 -3.73 -9.84
N ASP A 184 -22.74 -4.54 -10.74
CA ASP A 184 -22.89 -4.19 -12.17
C ASP A 184 -23.62 -2.85 -12.41
N GLU A 185 -24.53 -2.42 -11.54
CA GLU A 185 -25.30 -1.17 -11.71
C GLU A 185 -25.07 -0.17 -10.57
N GLU A 186 -24.28 -0.56 -9.56
CA GLU A 186 -24.12 0.21 -8.33
C GLU A 186 -22.71 0.75 -8.19
N PHE A 187 -22.63 2.08 -8.11
CA PHE A 187 -21.44 2.81 -7.74
C PHE A 187 -21.72 3.56 -6.44
N THR A 188 -20.78 3.49 -5.52
CA THR A 188 -20.80 4.27 -4.29
C THR A 188 -19.80 5.41 -4.40
N LEU A 189 -20.20 6.57 -3.93
CA LEU A 189 -19.31 7.72 -3.81
C LEU A 189 -18.62 7.65 -2.46
N THR A 190 -17.31 7.49 -2.47
CA THR A 190 -16.46 7.46 -1.27
C THR A 190 -15.42 8.56 -1.37
N ASP A 191 -14.62 8.75 -0.32
CA ASP A 191 -13.50 9.70 -0.32
C ASP A 191 -12.15 8.97 -0.41
N VAL A 192 -11.14 9.63 -0.96
CA VAL A 192 -9.79 9.04 -1.07
C VAL A 192 -9.25 8.68 0.31
N GLY A 193 -9.38 9.55 1.29
CA GLY A 193 -8.95 9.32 2.67
C GLY A 193 -9.59 8.06 3.26
N TYR A 194 -10.90 7.89 3.12
CA TYR A 194 -11.60 6.66 3.52
C TYR A 194 -11.04 5.41 2.84
N PHE A 195 -10.77 5.47 1.53
CA PHE A 195 -10.15 4.36 0.81
C PHE A 195 -8.74 4.05 1.34
N ILE A 196 -7.96 5.06 1.73
CA ILE A 196 -6.65 4.85 2.34
C ILE A 196 -6.76 4.23 3.74
N ASP A 197 -7.70 4.70 4.55
CA ASP A 197 -7.96 4.13 5.88
C ASP A 197 -8.41 2.68 5.78
N GLU A 198 -9.19 2.34 4.75
CA GLU A 198 -9.55 0.96 4.42
C GLU A 198 -8.31 0.10 4.17
N LEU A 199 -7.36 0.60 3.37
CA LEU A 199 -6.11 -0.10 3.10
C LEU A 199 -5.24 -0.32 4.33
N LEU A 200 -5.28 0.60 5.30
CA LEU A 200 -4.50 0.49 6.54
C LEU A 200 -5.15 -0.44 7.56
N THR A 201 -6.48 -0.51 7.58
CA THR A 201 -7.24 -1.17 8.66
C THR A 201 -7.76 -2.55 8.28
N GLN A 202 -8.14 -2.77 7.02
CA GLN A 202 -8.78 -4.01 6.60
C GLN A 202 -7.77 -5.08 6.17
N ASP A 203 -8.21 -6.34 6.23
CA ASP A 203 -7.45 -7.51 5.76
C ASP A 203 -7.71 -7.83 4.27
N LEU A 204 -8.74 -7.22 3.67
CA LEU A 204 -9.18 -7.42 2.30
C LEU A 204 -9.53 -6.07 1.69
N CYS A 205 -9.05 -5.80 0.48
CA CYS A 205 -9.49 -4.65 -0.32
C CYS A 205 -9.48 -5.02 -1.80
N CYS A 206 -10.49 -4.58 -2.56
CA CYS A 206 -10.61 -4.84 -4.00
C CYS A 206 -10.43 -6.32 -4.41
N ASP A 207 -11.03 -7.26 -3.65
CA ASP A 207 -10.90 -8.72 -3.83
C ASP A 207 -9.47 -9.28 -3.70
N ILE A 208 -8.57 -8.54 -3.07
CA ILE A 208 -7.19 -8.98 -2.78
C ILE A 208 -6.99 -8.99 -1.26
N VAL A 209 -6.49 -10.12 -0.76
CA VAL A 209 -6.08 -10.24 0.65
C VAL A 209 -4.79 -9.46 0.85
N LEU A 210 -4.82 -8.51 1.77
CA LEU A 210 -3.69 -7.63 2.04
C LEU A 210 -2.65 -8.38 2.90
N PRO A 211 -1.35 -8.30 2.56
CA PRO A 211 -0.31 -8.82 3.44
C PRO A 211 -0.34 -8.14 4.80
N ARG A 212 -0.05 -8.88 5.87
CA ARG A 212 0.05 -8.31 7.22
C ARG A 212 1.28 -7.40 7.31
N ILE A 213 1.06 -6.17 7.77
CA ILE A 213 2.10 -5.14 8.00
C ILE A 213 2.48 -5.06 9.47
#